data_AF-A0A2H5ZFE8-F1
#
_entry.id   AF-A0A2H5ZFE8-F1
#
_cell.length_a   1.000
_cell.length_b   1.000
_cell.length_c   1.000
_cell.angle_alpha   90.00
_cell.angle_beta   90.00
_cell.angle_gamma   90.00
#
_symmetry.space_group_name_H-M   'P 1'
#
loop_
_entity.id
_entity.type
_entity.pdbx_description
1 polymer ?
#
loop_
_entity_poly.entity_id
_entity_poly.type
_entity_poly.pdbx_seq_one_letter_code
_entity_poly.pdbx_strand_id
1 'polypeptide(L)' 'MLGWSWPAFFVYVFALVFMVLGGFVGLLESRHPAFLAPILLGLFFFYICWEVSVGND' A
#
# COMPACT_ATOMS: atom_id res chain seq x y z
N MET A 1 -18.96 9.25 9.17
CA MET A 1 -19.33 8.38 8.02
C MET A 1 -18.27 8.56 6.94
N LEU A 2 -17.12 7.90 7.06
CA LEU A 2 -16.30 7.65 5.87
C LEU A 2 -16.86 6.36 5.29
N GLY A 3 -17.85 6.49 4.40
CA GLY A 3 -18.43 5.35 3.70
C GLY A 3 -17.37 4.71 2.80
N TRP A 4 -17.41 3.39 2.70
CA TRP A 4 -16.59 2.64 1.76
C TRP A 4 -16.79 3.18 0.32
N SER A 5 -15.70 3.38 -0.42
CA SER A 5 -15.72 3.93 -1.78
C SER A 5 -14.73 3.18 -2.68
N TRP A 6 -15.26 2.45 -3.66
CA TRP A 6 -14.48 1.72 -4.65
C TRP A 6 -13.53 2.61 -5.46
N PRO A 7 -13.94 3.81 -5.96
CA PRO A 7 -13.01 4.71 -6.62
C PRO A 7 -11.83 5.13 -5.74
N ALA A 8 -12.08 5.42 -4.45
CA ALA A 8 -11.00 5.76 -3.52
C ALA A 8 -10.05 4.58 -3.33
N PHE A 9 -10.57 3.35 -3.22
CA PHE A 9 -9.77 2.14 -3.14
C PHE A 9 -8.83 1.98 -4.33
N PHE A 10 -9.31 2.16 -5.56
CA PHE A 10 -8.46 2.07 -6.75
C PHE A 10 -7.34 3.12 -6.74
N VAL A 11 -7.62 4.35 -6.29
CA VAL A 11 -6.58 5.38 -6.12
C VAL A 11 -5.52 4.94 -5.12
N TYR A 12 -5.93 4.32 -4.00
CA TYR A 12 -4.99 3.75 -3.03
C TYR A 12 -4.17 2.59 -3.61
N VAL A 13 -4.76 1.72 -4.42
CA VAL A 13 -4.03 0.64 -5.11
C VAL A 13 -2.97 1.22 -6.06
N PHE A 14 -3.31 2.25 -6.83
CA PHE A 14 -2.32 2.95 -7.65
C PHE A 14 -1.20 3.56 -6.80
N ALA A 15 -1.53 4.26 -5.72
CA ALA A 15 -0.54 4.83 -4.80
C ALA A 15 0.36 3.75 -4.18
N LEU A 16 -0.21 2.59 -3.83
CA LEU A 16 0.52 1.43 -3.33
C LEU A 16 1.55 0.93 -4.34
N VAL A 17 1.17 0.80 -5.61
CA VAL A 17 2.09 0.37 -6.67
C VAL A 17 3.30 1.31 -6.74
N PHE A 18 3.07 2.63 -6.72
CA PHE A 18 4.16 3.61 -6.72
C PHE A 18 5.03 3.52 -5.45
N MET A 19 4.42 3.36 -4.28
CA MET A 19 5.15 3.23 -3.01
C MET A 19 6.02 1.98 -2.96
N VAL A 20 5.49 0.84 -3.41
CA VAL A 20 6.21 -0.43 -3.45
C VAL A 20 7.35 -0.38 -4.47
N LEU A 21 7.09 0.10 -5.69
CA LEU A 21 8.12 0.24 -6.71
C LEU A 21 9.21 1.24 -6.29
N GLY A 22 8.84 2.39 -5.73
CA GLY A 22 9.79 3.35 -5.18
C GLY A 22 10.62 2.78 -4.02
N GLY A 23 10.01 1.96 -3.16
CA GLY A 23 10.70 1.22 -2.11
C GLY A 23 11.73 0.23 -2.67
N PHE A 24 11.39 -0.53 -3.71
CA PHE A 24 12.34 -1.44 -4.36
C PHE A 24 13.49 -0.70 -5.03
N VAL A 25 13.20 0.40 -5.74
CA VAL A 25 14.24 1.24 -6.35
C VAL A 25 15.18 1.78 -5.28
N GLY A 26 14.64 2.35 -4.19
CA GLY A 26 15.45 2.85 -3.08
C GLY A 26 16.24 1.77 -2.36
N LEU A 27 15.69 0.56 -2.22
CA LEU A 27 16.39 -0.58 -1.64
C LEU A 27 17.58 -1.02 -2.49
N LEU A 28 17.43 -1.07 -3.82
CA LEU A 28 18.49 -1.47 -4.74
C LEU A 28 19.61 -0.42 -4.81
N GLU A 29 19.24 0.86 -4.87
CA GLU A 29 20.20 1.96 -5.00
C GLU A 29 20.99 2.19 -3.70
N SER A 30 20.31 2.20 -2.56
CA SER A 30 20.96 2.47 -1.26
C SER A 30 21.56 1.23 -0.59
N ARG A 31 21.13 0.02 -0.98
CA ARG A 31 21.39 -1.26 -0.28
C ARG A 31 21.04 -1.20 1.21
N HIS A 32 20.14 -0.30 1.59
CA HIS A 32 19.79 -0.05 2.98
C HIS A 32 18.41 -0.66 3.31
N PRO A 33 18.30 -1.50 4.36
CA PRO A 33 17.07 -2.21 4.66
C PRO A 33 15.90 -1.30 5.06
N ALA A 34 16.16 -0.02 5.38
CA ALA A 34 15.13 0.97 5.69
C ALA A 34 14.08 1.13 4.56
N PHE A 35 14.46 0.88 3.30
CA PHE A 35 13.52 0.96 2.17
C PHE A 35 12.55 -0.22 2.09
N LEU A 36 12.72 -1.25 2.92
CA LEU A 36 11.67 -2.26 3.14
C LEU A 36 10.47 -1.68 3.89
N ALA A 37 10.67 -0.64 4.72
CA ALA A 37 9.60 -0.04 5.51
C ALA A 37 8.42 0.49 4.67
N PRO A 38 8.61 1.33 3.62
CA PRO A 38 7.49 1.76 2.77
C PRO A 38 6.79 0.60 2.05
N ILE A 39 7.52 -0.46 1.68
CA ILE A 39 6.94 -1.66 1.05
C ILE A 39 5.99 -2.37 2.04
N LEU A 40 6.49 -2.66 3.24
CA LEU A 40 5.72 -3.36 4.27
C LEU A 40 4.54 -2.51 4.76
N LEU A 41 4.74 -1.21 4.97
CA LEU A 41 3.70 -0.29 5.41
C LEU A 41 2.59 -0.17 4.35
N GLY A 42 2.97 -0.07 3.07
CA GLY A 42 2.00 -0.05 1.96
C GLY A 42 1.16 -1.33 1.91
N LEU A 43 1.81 -2.49 1.96
CA LEU A 43 1.11 -3.79 1.94
C LEU A 43 0.19 -3.97 3.15
N PHE A 44 0.62 -3.54 4.33
CA PHE A 44 -0.21 -3.57 5.53
C PHE A 44 -1.43 -2.65 5.42
N PHE A 45 -1.25 -1.43 4.91
CA PHE A 45 -2.36 -0.50 4.68
C PHE A 45 -3.36 -1.07 3.66
N PHE A 46 -2.87 -1.69 2.59
CA PHE A 46 -3.72 -2.38 1.61
C PHE A 46 -4.56 -3.48 2.26
N TYR A 47 -3.95 -4.31 3.12
CA TYR A 47 -4.67 -5.36 3.85
C TYR A 47 -5.82 -4.77 4.67
N ILE A 48 -5.59 -3.71 5.45
CA ILE A 48 -6.65 -3.04 6.22
C ILE A 48 -7.78 -2.56 5.30
N CYS A 49 -7.43 -1.89 4.19
CA CYS A 49 -8.44 -1.43 3.24
C CYS A 49 -9.23 -2.60 2.62
N TRP A 50 -8.57 -3.72 2.33
CA TRP A 50 -9.20 -4.91 1.78
C TRP A 50 -10.19 -5.54 2.78
N GLU A 51 -9.79 -5.72 4.04
CA GLU A 51 -10.65 -6.25 5.10
C GLU A 51 -11.89 -5.38 5.31
N VAL A 52 -11.75 -4.06 5.27
CA VAL A 52 -12.90 -3.14 5.34
C VAL A 52 -13.84 -3.30 4.13
N SER A 53 -13.28 -3.64 2.96
CA SER A 53 -14.00 -3.70 1.69
C SER A 53 -14.74 -4.98 1.39
N VAL A 54 -14.13 -6.12 1.72
CA VAL A 54 -14.61 -7.47 1.36
C VAL A 54 -14.75 -8.34 2.61
N GLY A 55 -14.04 -8.05 3.70
CA GLY A 55 -14.08 -8.84 4.93
C GLY A 55 -15.30 -8.61 5.83
N ASN A 56 -16.28 -7.79 5.40
CA ASN A 56 -17.53 -7.53 6.12
C ASN A 56 -18.70 -8.43 5.68
N ASP A 57 -18.43 -9.53 4.97
CA ASP A 57 -19.40 -10.60 4.70
C ASP A 57 -19.59 -11.52 5.92
#